data_AF-A0A4Q3HZV0-F1
#
_entry.id   AF-A0A4Q3HZV0-F1
#
_cell.length_a   1.000
_cell.length_b   1.000
_cell.length_c   1.000
_cell.angle_alpha   90.00
_cell.angle_beta   90.00
_cell.angle_gamma   90.00
#
_symmetry.space_group_name_H-M   'P 1'
#
loop_
_entity.id
_entity.type
_entity.pdbx_description
1 polymer ?
#
loop_
_entity_poly.entity_id
_entity_poly.type
_entity_poly.pdbx_seq_one_letter_code
_entity_poly.pdbx_strand_id
1 'polypeptide(L)'
;MFALNSKKADDHGRANYLGAEERRVLPRPLRRVVRFGLSLATGRIHIPDHTGTFATFGFFAVVGLYGMSLGGHAQTVAQATTAAVGFAIEDVRVSGNDQTSEIDILQLLGLDGTTSLVALDVDQARRKLSELPWVRYAEVRKVYPRTIEVMLKEREAFGIWQNGSDLALIEKNGSIIAPLRDSKFASLPLFVGREADKAASAFVDQMAAWPELRSRVKAYVRVAGRRWDLHIDNGVVLKLPET
;
A
#
# COMPACT_ATOMS: atom_id res chain seq x y z
N MET A 1 -57.58 28.91 -96.00
CA MET A 1 -56.25 29.44 -95.68
C MET A 1 -55.27 28.28 -95.59
N PHE A 2 -54.23 28.39 -96.40
CA PHE A 2 -52.89 27.77 -96.41
C PHE A 2 -52.52 26.60 -95.48
N ALA A 3 -51.95 25.60 -96.15
CA ALA A 3 -51.25 24.42 -95.66
C ALA A 3 -49.88 24.75 -95.05
N LEU A 4 -49.32 23.84 -94.25
CA LEU A 4 -48.11 23.08 -94.62
C LEU A 4 -47.72 22.07 -93.53
N ASN A 5 -47.81 20.80 -93.92
CA ASN A 5 -47.08 19.68 -93.36
C ASN A 5 -45.59 19.84 -93.76
N SER A 6 -44.65 19.64 -92.84
CA SER A 6 -43.24 19.51 -93.18
C SER A 6 -42.59 18.43 -92.34
N LYS A 7 -42.02 17.46 -93.05
CA LYS A 7 -41.29 16.30 -92.53
C LYS A 7 -39.88 16.37 -93.11
N LYS A 8 -38.89 16.26 -92.20
CA LYS A 8 -37.52 15.74 -92.37
C LYS A 8 -36.49 16.57 -93.17
N ALA A 9 -35.35 16.83 -92.53
CA ALA A 9 -34.02 16.39 -92.99
C ALA A 9 -32.97 16.66 -91.90
N ASP A 10 -32.11 15.67 -91.66
CA ASP A 10 -30.86 15.74 -90.91
C ASP A 10 -29.84 16.61 -91.65
N ASP A 11 -28.99 17.36 -90.93
CA ASP A 11 -27.54 17.41 -91.21
C ASP A 11 -26.73 18.04 -90.05
N HIS A 12 -25.45 17.70 -90.04
CA HIS A 12 -24.43 17.66 -89.00
C HIS A 12 -24.02 18.95 -88.26
N GLY A 13 -23.63 18.74 -87.00
CA GLY A 13 -22.31 19.18 -86.51
C GLY A 13 -22.28 20.44 -85.62
N ARG A 14 -21.54 20.29 -84.50
CA ARG A 14 -21.15 21.30 -83.47
C ARG A 14 -22.19 21.40 -82.33
N ALA A 15 -21.86 21.27 -81.05
CA ALA A 15 -20.57 21.27 -80.38
C ALA A 15 -20.67 20.48 -79.06
N ASN A 16 -19.52 19.92 -78.69
CA ASN A 16 -19.16 19.46 -77.36
C ASN A 16 -19.36 20.56 -76.29
N TYR A 17 -19.16 20.17 -75.03
CA TYR A 17 -19.13 20.97 -73.80
C TYR A 17 -20.50 21.05 -73.11
N LEU A 18 -20.73 20.13 -72.17
CA LEU A 18 -21.02 20.44 -70.76
C LEU A 18 -21.21 19.12 -69.99
N GLY A 19 -20.41 18.92 -68.94
CA GLY A 19 -20.71 17.94 -67.89
C GLY A 19 -19.98 16.60 -67.99
N ALA A 20 -18.65 16.61 -67.94
CA ALA A 20 -17.93 15.48 -67.38
C ALA A 20 -18.41 15.29 -65.92
N GLU A 21 -19.30 14.33 -65.67
CA GLU A 21 -19.53 13.82 -64.32
C GLU A 21 -18.20 13.27 -63.81
N GLU A 22 -17.52 14.03 -62.96
CA GLU A 22 -16.45 13.55 -62.11
C GLU A 22 -16.99 12.42 -61.22
N ARG A 23 -16.92 11.17 -61.70
CA ARG A 23 -17.02 9.99 -60.85
C ARG A 23 -15.83 9.98 -59.90
N ARG A 24 -15.92 10.69 -58.77
CA ARG A 24 -14.99 10.54 -57.64
C ARG A 24 -15.05 9.10 -57.13
N VAL A 25 -14.09 8.29 -57.56
CA VAL A 25 -13.93 6.91 -57.08
C VAL A 25 -13.29 6.97 -55.70
N LEU A 26 -14.07 6.68 -54.67
CA LEU A 26 -13.57 6.60 -53.28
C LEU A 26 -12.48 5.51 -53.16
N PRO A 27 -11.38 5.79 -52.42
CA PRO A 27 -10.30 4.83 -52.22
C PRO A 27 -10.80 3.56 -51.50
N ARG A 28 -10.16 2.42 -51.80
CA ARG A 28 -10.61 1.07 -51.42
C ARG A 28 -11.03 0.87 -49.95
N PRO A 29 -10.34 1.39 -48.91
CA PRO A 29 -10.77 1.22 -47.52
C PRO A 29 -12.02 2.06 -47.19
N LEU A 30 -12.17 3.24 -47.80
CA LEU A 30 -13.30 4.14 -47.56
C LEU A 30 -14.60 3.59 -48.15
N ARG A 31 -14.54 2.78 -49.22
CA ARG A 31 -15.74 2.20 -49.84
C ARG A 31 -16.52 1.29 -48.88
N ARG A 32 -15.82 0.56 -47.99
CA ARG A 32 -16.45 -0.32 -46.99
C ARG A 32 -17.15 0.50 -45.90
N VAL A 33 -16.49 1.55 -45.41
CA VAL A 33 -17.06 2.47 -44.40
C VAL A 33 -18.25 3.25 -44.97
N VAL A 34 -18.14 3.74 -46.22
CA VAL A 34 -19.21 4.47 -46.89
C VAL A 34 -20.40 3.57 -47.20
N ARG A 35 -20.19 2.31 -47.63
CA ARG A 35 -21.30 1.36 -47.78
C ARG A 35 -21.95 1.01 -46.45
N PHE A 36 -21.17 0.86 -45.38
CA PHE A 36 -21.71 0.60 -44.04
C PHE A 36 -22.53 1.80 -43.54
N GLY A 37 -22.03 3.04 -43.73
CA GLY A 37 -22.76 4.27 -43.43
C GLY A 37 -24.02 4.48 -44.28
N LEU A 38 -23.97 4.22 -45.58
CA LEU A 38 -25.17 4.23 -46.45
C LEU A 38 -26.14 3.09 -46.10
N SER A 39 -25.64 1.93 -45.67
CA SER A 39 -26.43 0.79 -45.21
C SER A 39 -27.15 1.08 -43.89
N LEU A 40 -26.54 1.89 -43.01
CA LEU A 40 -27.17 2.44 -41.81
C LEU A 40 -28.27 3.45 -42.16
N ALA A 41 -28.02 4.33 -43.14
CA ALA A 41 -28.98 5.34 -43.60
C ALA A 41 -30.18 4.78 -44.41
N THR A 42 -30.02 3.62 -45.05
CA THR A 42 -31.06 3.00 -45.90
C THR A 42 -31.92 1.97 -45.17
N GLY A 43 -31.76 1.80 -43.84
CA GLY A 43 -32.64 0.96 -43.03
C GLY A 43 -32.61 -0.54 -43.34
N ARG A 44 -31.60 -1.02 -44.09
CA ARG A 44 -31.50 -2.41 -44.55
C ARG A 44 -30.86 -3.37 -43.54
N ILE A 45 -30.39 -2.84 -42.41
CA ILE A 45 -29.79 -3.62 -41.33
C ILE A 45 -30.88 -3.82 -40.26
N HIS A 46 -31.26 -5.08 -40.05
CA HIS A 46 -32.14 -5.47 -38.96
C HIS A 46 -31.34 -5.41 -37.66
N ILE A 47 -31.38 -4.26 -36.98
CA ILE A 47 -30.73 -4.07 -35.68
C ILE A 47 -31.61 -4.76 -34.64
N PRO A 48 -31.10 -5.78 -33.92
CA PRO A 48 -31.86 -6.43 -32.86
C PRO A 48 -32.31 -5.41 -31.81
N ASP A 49 -33.49 -5.64 -31.23
CA ASP A 49 -33.97 -4.86 -30.10
C ASP A 49 -32.90 -4.83 -28.99
N HIS A 50 -32.76 -3.67 -28.34
CA HIS A 50 -31.76 -3.37 -27.30
C HIS A 50 -30.29 -3.23 -27.75
N THR A 51 -29.94 -3.40 -29.03
CA THR A 51 -28.55 -3.17 -29.51
C THR A 51 -28.06 -1.76 -29.18
N GLY A 52 -28.92 -0.75 -29.32
CA GLY A 52 -28.61 0.62 -28.93
C GLY A 52 -28.33 0.76 -27.43
N THR A 53 -29.17 0.16 -26.60
CA THR A 53 -29.03 0.16 -25.13
C THR A 53 -27.72 -0.51 -24.70
N PHE A 54 -27.40 -1.70 -25.23
CA PHE A 54 -26.13 -2.38 -24.95
C PHE A 54 -24.93 -1.57 -25.43
N ALA A 55 -25.01 -0.95 -26.60
CA ALA A 55 -23.95 -0.09 -27.12
C ALA A 55 -23.72 1.14 -26.23
N THR A 56 -24.79 1.76 -25.71
CA THR A 56 -24.70 2.88 -24.77
C THR A 56 -24.05 2.47 -23.45
N PHE A 57 -24.48 1.36 -22.84
CA PHE A 57 -23.85 0.86 -21.61
C PHE A 57 -22.38 0.47 -21.84
N GLY A 58 -22.08 -0.19 -22.96
CA GLY A 58 -20.71 -0.54 -23.32
C GLY A 58 -19.83 0.70 -23.54
N PHE A 59 -20.35 1.72 -24.22
CA PHE A 59 -19.65 2.98 -24.42
C PHE A 59 -19.34 3.68 -23.09
N PHE A 60 -20.33 3.81 -22.20
CA PHE A 60 -20.11 4.40 -20.88
C PHE A 60 -19.17 3.57 -20.01
N ALA A 61 -19.22 2.24 -20.09
CA ALA A 61 -18.28 1.38 -19.38
C ALA A 61 -16.84 1.59 -19.87
N VAL A 62 -16.62 1.63 -21.19
CA VAL A 62 -15.29 1.86 -21.77
C VAL A 62 -14.77 3.26 -21.43
N VAL A 63 -15.59 4.30 -21.59
CA VAL A 63 -15.20 5.69 -21.26
C VAL A 63 -14.94 5.84 -19.77
N GLY A 64 -15.77 5.24 -18.92
CA GLY A 64 -15.60 5.25 -17.47
C GLY A 64 -14.31 4.55 -17.04
N LEU A 65 -14.08 3.32 -17.51
CA LEU A 65 -12.84 2.57 -17.23
C LEU A 65 -11.59 3.30 -17.76
N TYR A 66 -11.67 3.88 -18.96
CA TYR A 66 -10.58 4.66 -19.53
C TYR A 66 -10.29 5.93 -18.71
N GLY A 67 -11.33 6.66 -18.29
CA GLY A 67 -11.21 7.81 -17.40
C GLY A 67 -10.62 7.45 -16.03
N MET A 68 -11.05 6.32 -15.45
CA MET A 68 -10.49 5.80 -14.19
C MET A 68 -9.01 5.43 -14.32
N SER A 69 -8.64 4.81 -15.45
CA SER A 69 -7.24 4.45 -15.74
C SER A 69 -6.36 5.68 -15.94
N LEU A 70 -6.83 6.72 -16.64
CA LEU A 70 -6.06 7.93 -16.90
C LEU A 70 -5.96 8.84 -15.66
N GLY A 71 -7.02 8.88 -14.85
CA GLY A 71 -7.11 9.74 -13.66
C GLY A 71 -6.47 9.16 -12.40
N GLY A 72 -5.93 7.93 -12.43
CA GLY A 72 -5.30 7.29 -11.27
C GLY A 72 -6.26 6.87 -10.15
N HIS A 73 -7.57 7.07 -10.30
CA HIS A 73 -8.60 6.75 -9.30
C HIS A 73 -9.11 5.30 -9.37
N ALA A 74 -8.58 4.47 -10.26
CA ALA A 74 -8.99 3.08 -10.42
C ALA A 74 -8.97 2.29 -9.10
N GLN A 75 -7.97 2.54 -8.24
CA GLN A 75 -7.84 1.88 -6.93
C GLN A 75 -8.95 2.30 -5.95
N THR A 76 -9.30 3.59 -5.90
CA THR A 76 -10.35 4.11 -5.00
C THR A 76 -11.73 3.60 -5.37
N VAL A 77 -12.04 3.51 -6.67
CA VAL A 77 -13.33 2.99 -7.15
C VAL A 77 -13.43 1.48 -6.92
N ALA A 78 -12.34 0.74 -7.18
CA ALA A 78 -12.27 -0.69 -6.89
C ALA A 78 -12.44 -0.99 -5.39
N GLN A 79 -11.81 -0.19 -4.52
CA GLN A 79 -11.99 -0.23 -3.07
C GLN A 79 -13.45 -0.04 -2.67
N ALA A 80 -14.08 1.05 -3.12
CA ALA A 80 -15.46 1.37 -2.76
C ALA A 80 -16.45 0.30 -3.24
N THR A 81 -16.25 -0.22 -4.46
CA THR A 81 -17.13 -1.25 -5.03
C THR A 81 -16.96 -2.57 -4.32
N THR A 82 -15.72 -3.00 -4.03
CA THR A 82 -15.47 -4.27 -3.32
C THR A 82 -15.89 -4.21 -1.86
N ALA A 83 -15.71 -3.07 -1.18
CA ALA A 83 -16.23 -2.86 0.17
C ALA A 83 -17.76 -2.97 0.19
N ALA A 84 -18.45 -2.31 -0.76
CA ALA A 84 -19.91 -2.35 -0.87
C ALA A 84 -20.46 -3.76 -1.22
N VAL A 85 -19.66 -4.60 -1.87
CA VAL A 85 -20.02 -5.99 -2.21
C VAL A 85 -19.80 -6.96 -1.02
N GLY A 86 -19.32 -6.48 0.12
CA GLY A 86 -19.21 -7.26 1.37
C GLY A 86 -17.79 -7.70 1.74
N PHE A 87 -16.76 -7.11 1.12
CA PHE A 87 -15.35 -7.28 1.51
C PHE A 87 -14.83 -6.14 2.39
N ALA A 88 -15.72 -5.33 2.96
CA ALA A 88 -15.34 -4.36 3.99
C ALA A 88 -14.73 -5.11 5.18
N ILE A 89 -13.64 -4.58 5.72
CA ILE A 89 -12.99 -5.16 6.89
C ILE A 89 -13.88 -4.83 8.11
N GLU A 90 -14.42 -5.87 8.74
CA GLU A 90 -15.27 -5.74 9.93
C GLU A 90 -14.56 -6.21 11.21
N ASP A 91 -13.70 -7.23 11.08
CA ASP A 91 -13.04 -7.87 12.22
C ASP A 91 -11.52 -7.77 12.06
N VAL A 92 -10.83 -7.25 13.07
CA VAL A 92 -9.37 -7.22 13.14
C VAL A 92 -8.95 -7.96 14.38
N ARG A 93 -8.16 -9.02 14.19
CA ARG A 93 -7.64 -9.83 15.28
C ARG A 93 -6.17 -9.53 15.45
N VAL A 94 -5.83 -8.85 16.53
CA VAL A 94 -4.45 -8.58 16.92
C VAL A 94 -4.02 -9.57 17.98
N SER A 95 -2.82 -10.13 17.83
CA SER A 95 -2.23 -11.04 18.81
C SER A 95 -0.75 -10.75 19.02
N GLY A 96 -0.28 -11.01 20.25
CA GLY A 96 1.11 -10.78 20.66
C GLY A 96 1.47 -9.32 20.93
N ASN A 97 0.47 -8.48 21.19
CA ASN A 97 0.62 -7.08 21.56
C ASN A 97 0.52 -6.91 23.09
N ASP A 98 1.67 -6.79 23.75
CA ASP A 98 1.72 -6.55 25.21
C ASP A 98 1.99 -5.08 25.53
N GLN A 99 2.85 -4.43 24.73
CA GLN A 99 3.28 -3.04 24.89
C GLN A 99 2.64 -2.11 23.88
N THR A 100 2.33 -2.62 22.69
CA THR A 100 1.72 -1.86 21.60
C THR A 100 0.20 -1.92 21.72
N SER A 101 -0.47 -0.77 21.71
CA SER A 101 -1.94 -0.76 21.79
C SER A 101 -2.56 -1.19 20.46
N GLU A 102 -3.68 -1.90 20.54
CA GLU A 102 -4.44 -2.32 19.35
C GLU A 102 -4.93 -1.10 18.54
N ILE A 103 -5.29 -0.02 19.23
CA ILE A 103 -5.73 1.24 18.59
C ILE A 103 -4.61 1.84 17.75
N ASP A 104 -3.37 1.88 18.28
CA ASP A 104 -2.22 2.40 17.53
C ASP A 104 -1.95 1.56 16.27
N ILE A 105 -2.13 0.25 16.36
CA ILE A 105 -1.99 -0.68 15.22
C ILE A 105 -3.04 -0.39 14.15
N LEU A 106 -4.32 -0.27 14.54
CA LEU A 106 -5.42 0.02 13.62
C LEU A 106 -5.23 1.38 12.93
N GLN A 107 -4.84 2.40 13.70
CA GLN A 107 -4.59 3.75 13.19
C GLN A 107 -3.41 3.79 12.23
N LEU A 108 -2.32 3.09 12.54
CA LEU A 108 -1.14 3.00 11.68
C LEU A 108 -1.46 2.32 10.34
N LEU A 109 -2.32 1.30 10.38
CA LEU A 109 -2.79 0.57 9.20
C LEU A 109 -3.86 1.33 8.40
N GLY A 110 -4.42 2.41 8.95
CA GLY A 110 -5.49 3.17 8.31
C GLY A 110 -6.80 2.40 8.22
N LEU A 111 -7.04 1.48 9.16
CA LEU A 111 -8.25 0.66 9.18
C LEU A 111 -9.36 1.44 9.89
N ASP A 112 -10.15 2.16 9.11
CA ASP A 112 -11.27 3.00 9.56
C ASP A 112 -12.65 2.36 9.31
N GLY A 113 -12.68 1.08 8.94
CA GLY A 113 -13.90 0.33 8.61
C GLY A 113 -14.46 0.58 7.20
N THR A 114 -13.90 1.53 6.44
CA THR A 114 -14.26 1.75 5.02
C THR A 114 -13.32 1.03 4.05
N THR A 115 -12.20 0.53 4.57
CA THR A 115 -11.16 -0.13 3.79
C THR A 115 -11.62 -1.52 3.35
N SER A 116 -11.45 -1.82 2.06
CA SER A 116 -11.70 -3.14 1.49
C SER A 116 -10.54 -4.09 1.75
N LEU A 117 -10.85 -5.30 2.22
CA LEU A 117 -9.87 -6.36 2.46
C LEU A 117 -9.10 -6.72 1.18
N VAL A 118 -9.76 -6.69 0.02
CA VAL A 118 -9.16 -7.03 -1.28
C VAL A 118 -8.07 -6.02 -1.63
N ALA A 119 -8.34 -4.75 -1.43
CA ALA A 119 -7.47 -3.66 -1.85
C ALA A 119 -6.38 -3.28 -0.83
N LEU A 120 -6.43 -3.82 0.39
CA LEU A 120 -5.38 -3.61 1.38
C LEU A 120 -4.05 -4.21 0.89
N ASP A 121 -2.98 -3.42 0.94
CA ASP A 121 -1.62 -3.92 0.72
C ASP A 121 -1.05 -4.48 2.04
N VAL A 122 -0.92 -5.80 2.11
CA VAL A 122 -0.42 -6.53 3.28
C VAL A 122 1.07 -6.30 3.48
N ASP A 123 1.85 -6.16 2.41
CA ASP A 123 3.29 -5.93 2.50
C ASP A 123 3.56 -4.51 3.00
N GLN A 124 2.78 -3.54 2.56
CA GLN A 124 2.83 -2.18 3.10
C GLN A 124 2.42 -2.16 4.59
N ALA A 125 1.32 -2.82 4.94
CA ALA A 125 0.87 -2.95 6.33
C ALA A 125 1.98 -3.56 7.23
N ARG A 126 2.57 -4.66 6.79
CA ARG A 126 3.67 -5.34 7.50
C ARG A 126 4.89 -4.44 7.68
N ARG A 127 5.29 -3.69 6.65
CA ARG A 127 6.41 -2.74 6.72
C ARG A 127 6.17 -1.67 7.77
N LYS A 128 4.99 -1.01 7.73
CA LYS A 128 4.61 -0.01 8.73
C LYS A 128 4.65 -0.57 10.15
N LEU A 129 4.09 -1.76 10.38
CA LEU A 129 4.12 -2.39 11.70
C LEU A 129 5.56 -2.70 12.16
N SER A 130 6.44 -3.07 11.24
CA SER A 130 7.85 -3.37 11.55
C SER A 130 8.68 -2.12 11.89
N GLU A 131 8.20 -0.93 11.53
CA GLU A 131 8.81 0.36 11.91
C GLU A 131 8.50 0.74 13.37
N LEU A 132 7.52 0.09 14.00
CA LEU A 132 7.21 0.33 15.40
C LEU A 132 8.37 -0.12 16.31
N PRO A 133 8.75 0.70 17.31
CA PRO A 133 9.92 0.46 18.14
C PRO A 133 9.87 -0.87 18.90
N TRP A 134 8.68 -1.23 19.40
CA TRP A 134 8.44 -2.45 20.15
C TRP A 134 8.33 -3.70 19.29
N VAL A 135 8.17 -3.58 17.97
CA VAL A 135 7.93 -4.72 17.09
C VAL A 135 9.26 -5.30 16.64
N ARG A 136 9.43 -6.60 16.88
CA ARG A 136 10.56 -7.39 16.35
C ARG A 136 10.18 -8.04 15.02
N TYR A 137 8.97 -8.55 14.95
CA TYR A 137 8.43 -9.22 13.78
C TYR A 137 6.92 -8.98 13.71
N ALA A 138 6.43 -8.69 12.51
CA ALA A 138 5.01 -8.57 12.23
C ALA A 138 4.64 -9.48 11.06
N GLU A 139 3.49 -10.12 11.19
CA GLU A 139 2.84 -10.89 10.15
C GLU A 139 1.39 -10.44 10.03
N VAL A 140 0.96 -10.21 8.79
CA VAL A 140 -0.38 -9.73 8.48
C VAL A 140 -0.96 -10.70 7.46
N ARG A 141 -2.16 -11.20 7.74
CA ARG A 141 -2.84 -12.19 6.89
C ARG A 141 -4.26 -11.75 6.64
N LYS A 142 -4.72 -11.94 5.40
CA LYS A 142 -6.12 -11.73 5.02
C LYS A 142 -6.88 -13.03 5.25
N VAL A 143 -7.91 -12.97 6.09
CA VAL A 143 -8.82 -14.08 6.33
C VAL A 143 -10.17 -13.68 5.73
N TYR A 144 -10.42 -14.19 4.52
CA TYR A 144 -11.67 -13.91 3.81
C TYR A 144 -12.89 -14.47 4.59
N PRO A 145 -14.05 -13.79 4.50
CA PRO A 145 -14.34 -12.66 3.62
C PRO A 145 -14.03 -11.25 4.18
N ARG A 146 -13.93 -11.08 5.50
CA ARG A 146 -13.98 -9.74 6.16
C ARG A 146 -13.04 -9.56 7.35
N THR A 147 -12.09 -10.47 7.55
CA THR A 147 -11.22 -10.49 8.73
C THR A 147 -9.76 -10.27 8.36
N ILE A 148 -9.05 -9.49 9.18
CA ILE A 148 -7.60 -9.38 9.13
C ILE A 148 -7.02 -9.96 10.40
N GLU A 149 -6.02 -10.81 10.24
CA GLU A 149 -5.24 -11.33 11.35
C GLU A 149 -3.87 -10.68 11.35
N VAL A 150 -3.54 -10.01 12.46
CA VAL A 150 -2.25 -9.38 12.70
C VAL A 150 -1.59 -10.10 13.86
N MET A 151 -0.48 -10.77 13.57
CA MET A 151 0.35 -11.42 14.56
C MET A 151 1.63 -10.62 14.74
N LEU A 152 1.88 -10.19 15.98
CA LEU A 152 3.03 -9.40 16.34
C LEU A 152 3.91 -10.20 17.30
N LYS A 153 5.22 -10.03 17.16
CA LYS A 153 6.19 -10.45 18.15
C LYS A 153 6.92 -9.21 18.63
N GLU A 154 6.69 -8.86 19.88
CA GLU A 154 7.33 -7.72 20.49
C GLU A 154 8.77 -8.01 20.92
N ARG A 155 9.54 -6.94 21.11
CA ARG A 155 10.91 -6.96 21.62
C ARG A 155 10.88 -7.08 23.13
N GLU A 156 11.80 -7.88 23.66
CA GLU A 156 11.97 -8.04 25.10
C GLU A 156 12.95 -7.00 25.64
N ALA A 157 12.49 -6.20 26.59
CA ALA A 157 13.34 -5.23 27.28
C ALA A 157 14.34 -5.97 28.19
N PHE A 158 15.62 -5.80 27.90
CA PHE A 158 16.72 -6.42 28.64
C PHE A 158 17.25 -5.52 29.75
N GLY A 159 17.30 -4.21 29.49
CA GLY A 159 17.89 -3.23 30.41
C GLY A 159 17.50 -1.81 30.05
N ILE A 160 17.81 -0.89 30.97
CA ILE A 160 17.72 0.54 30.73
C ILE A 160 19.12 1.03 30.38
N TRP A 161 19.28 1.74 29.27
CA TRP A 161 20.50 2.41 28.89
C TRP A 161 20.38 3.90 29.17
N GLN A 162 21.37 4.44 29.88
CA GLN A 162 21.52 5.86 30.15
C GLN A 162 22.69 6.44 29.39
N ASN A 163 22.41 7.43 28.54
CA ASN A 163 23.41 8.23 27.84
C ASN A 163 23.22 9.71 28.19
N GLY A 164 24.01 10.22 29.12
CA GLY A 164 23.82 11.57 29.65
C GLY A 164 22.49 11.68 30.40
N SER A 165 21.58 12.51 29.88
CA SER A 165 20.23 12.70 30.42
C SER A 165 19.20 11.70 29.90
N ASP A 166 19.50 11.00 28.81
CA ASP A 166 18.49 10.22 28.09
C ASP A 166 18.47 8.78 28.60
N LEU A 167 17.27 8.29 28.91
CA LEU A 167 17.00 6.92 29.34
C LEU A 167 16.20 6.20 28.26
N ALA A 168 16.75 5.09 27.76
CA ALA A 168 16.11 4.27 26.75
C ALA A 168 16.15 2.80 27.13
N LEU A 169 15.16 2.04 26.70
CA LEU A 169 15.12 0.59 26.84
C LEU A 169 15.92 -0.06 25.73
N ILE A 170 16.71 -1.07 26.07
CA ILE A 170 17.53 -1.83 25.12
C ILE A 170 17.16 -3.32 25.13
N GLU A 171 17.29 -3.97 23.98
CA GLU A 171 17.21 -5.43 23.85
C GLU A 171 18.58 -6.07 24.13
N LYS A 172 18.63 -7.39 24.34
CA LYS A 172 19.88 -8.17 24.51
C LYS A 172 20.88 -7.99 23.35
N ASN A 173 20.41 -7.66 22.14
CA ASN A 173 21.29 -7.40 20.99
C ASN A 173 21.92 -5.98 21.00
N GLY A 174 21.57 -5.13 21.98
CA GLY A 174 22.02 -3.73 22.07
C GLY A 174 21.22 -2.74 21.22
N SER A 175 20.13 -3.18 20.58
CA SER A 175 19.22 -2.30 19.85
C SER A 175 18.35 -1.51 20.82
N ILE A 176 18.19 -0.23 20.54
CA ILE A 176 17.30 0.65 21.30
C ILE A 176 15.85 0.35 20.89
N ILE A 177 14.99 0.17 21.88
CA ILE A 177 13.56 -0.08 21.70
C ILE A 177 12.83 1.26 21.75
N ALA A 178 12.67 1.83 22.95
CA ALA A 178 11.91 3.06 23.17
C ALA A 178 12.46 3.85 24.36
N PRO A 179 12.17 5.17 24.47
CA PRO A 179 12.47 5.94 25.67
C PRO A 179 11.78 5.33 26.90
N LEU A 180 12.44 5.41 28.06
CA LEU A 180 11.83 4.97 29.31
C LEU A 180 10.70 5.95 29.70
N ARG A 181 9.45 5.51 29.52
CA ARG A 181 8.25 6.27 29.91
C ARG A 181 7.52 5.61 31.07
N ASP A 182 7.53 4.28 31.10
CA ASP A 182 6.80 3.50 32.08
C ASP A 182 7.68 3.09 33.25
N SER A 183 7.18 3.31 34.47
CA SER A 183 7.84 2.89 35.71
C SER A 183 7.91 1.36 35.87
N LYS A 184 7.13 0.59 35.11
CA LYS A 184 7.11 -0.88 35.15
C LYS A 184 8.46 -1.51 34.80
N PHE A 185 9.29 -0.80 34.03
CA PHE A 185 10.63 -1.27 33.64
C PHE A 185 11.73 -0.79 34.58
N ALA A 186 11.41 -0.04 35.65
CA ALA A 186 12.40 0.52 36.57
C ALA A 186 13.17 -0.53 37.40
N SER A 187 12.69 -1.78 37.43
CA SER A 187 13.37 -2.91 38.07
C SER A 187 14.48 -3.52 37.20
N LEU A 188 14.56 -3.15 35.93
CA LEU A 188 15.58 -3.65 35.01
C LEU A 188 16.96 -3.08 35.36
N PRO A 189 18.04 -3.83 35.09
CA PRO A 189 19.40 -3.34 35.31
C PRO A 189 19.67 -2.09 34.46
N LEU A 190 20.29 -1.10 35.09
CA LEU A 190 20.68 0.15 34.44
C LEU A 190 22.10 0.05 33.88
N PHE A 191 22.28 0.39 32.61
CA PHE A 191 23.55 0.44 31.90
C PHE A 191 23.89 1.90 31.60
N VAL A 192 24.95 2.42 32.18
CA VAL A 192 25.34 3.83 32.02
C VAL A 192 26.60 3.94 31.20
N GLY A 193 26.63 4.87 30.25
CA GLY A 193 27.83 5.23 29.51
C GLY A 193 27.76 4.91 28.02
N ARG A 194 28.71 5.47 27.28
CA ARG A 194 28.78 5.35 25.83
C ARG A 194 29.14 3.91 25.45
N GLU A 195 28.43 3.36 24.46
CA GLU A 195 28.57 1.97 24.00
C GLU A 195 28.22 0.91 25.05
N ALA A 196 27.59 1.29 26.16
CA ALA A 196 27.12 0.33 27.14
C ALA A 196 25.98 -0.54 26.56
N ASP A 197 25.17 0.00 25.66
CA ASP A 197 24.10 -0.69 24.91
C ASP A 197 24.58 -1.97 24.21
N LYS A 198 25.68 -1.90 23.46
CA LYS A 198 26.21 -3.05 22.69
C LYS A 198 26.98 -4.05 23.54
N ALA A 199 27.69 -3.56 24.55
CA ALA A 199 28.54 -4.40 25.40
C ALA A 199 27.80 -4.98 26.61
N ALA A 200 26.60 -4.49 26.93
CA ALA A 200 25.81 -4.91 28.08
C ALA A 200 25.56 -6.42 28.09
N SER A 201 25.15 -7.00 26.96
CA SER A 201 24.80 -8.43 26.89
C SER A 201 26.00 -9.34 27.07
N ALA A 202 27.11 -9.06 26.38
CA ALA A 202 28.35 -9.81 26.52
C ALA A 202 28.87 -9.76 27.96
N PHE A 203 28.81 -8.59 28.60
CA PHE A 203 29.23 -8.43 30.00
C PHE A 203 28.30 -9.17 30.97
N VAL A 204 27.00 -9.08 30.75
CA VAL A 204 25.99 -9.81 31.52
C VAL A 204 26.15 -11.32 31.41
N ASP A 205 26.47 -11.83 30.23
CA ASP A 205 26.68 -13.26 29.99
C ASP A 205 27.95 -13.74 30.72
N GLN A 206 29.01 -12.92 30.84
CA GLN A 206 30.17 -13.22 31.70
C GLN A 206 29.80 -13.25 33.18
N MET A 207 28.96 -12.31 33.63
CA MET A 207 28.43 -12.27 35.00
C MET A 207 27.51 -13.46 35.34
N ALA A 208 27.10 -14.27 34.36
CA ALA A 208 26.33 -15.49 34.61
C ALA A 208 27.08 -16.52 35.47
N ALA A 209 28.41 -16.47 35.51
CA ALA A 209 29.22 -17.32 36.39
C ALA A 209 29.05 -16.99 37.89
N TRP A 210 28.52 -15.80 38.23
CA TRP A 210 28.32 -15.34 39.61
C TRP A 210 26.88 -14.85 39.83
N PRO A 211 25.89 -15.78 39.88
CA PRO A 211 24.47 -15.42 39.96
C PRO A 211 24.10 -14.64 41.23
N GLU A 212 24.76 -14.92 42.36
CA GLU A 212 24.54 -14.19 43.61
C GLU A 212 24.97 -12.72 43.55
N LEU A 213 26.05 -12.43 42.82
CA LEU A 213 26.49 -11.06 42.63
C LEU A 213 25.54 -10.34 41.67
N ARG A 214 25.21 -11.00 40.55
CA ARG A 214 24.35 -10.47 39.49
C ARG A 214 22.99 -10.00 40.02
N SER A 215 22.36 -10.74 40.92
CA SER A 215 21.03 -10.39 41.47
C SER A 215 21.05 -9.12 42.33
N ARG A 216 22.21 -8.74 42.84
CA ARG A 216 22.41 -7.57 43.71
C ARG A 216 22.89 -6.33 42.95
N VAL A 217 23.30 -6.47 41.69
CA VAL A 217 23.73 -5.34 40.87
C VAL A 217 22.52 -4.57 40.36
N LYS A 218 22.45 -3.28 40.70
CA LYS A 218 21.42 -2.35 40.21
C LYS A 218 21.86 -1.63 38.95
N ALA A 219 23.15 -1.27 38.85
CA ALA A 219 23.67 -0.56 37.70
C ALA A 219 25.07 -1.02 37.27
N TYR A 220 25.30 -0.98 35.98
CA TYR A 220 26.54 -1.29 35.28
C TYR A 220 27.01 -0.02 34.58
N VAL A 221 28.09 0.59 35.07
CA VAL A 221 28.61 1.84 34.53
C VAL A 221 29.85 1.54 33.69
N ARG A 222 29.79 1.84 32.40
CA ARG A 222 30.92 1.72 31.48
C ARG A 222 31.68 3.04 31.42
N VAL A 223 32.87 3.06 32.02
CA VAL A 223 33.73 4.24 32.09
C VAL A 223 34.65 4.27 30.87
N ALA A 224 34.58 5.35 30.09
CA ALA A 224 35.43 5.61 28.93
C ALA A 224 35.53 4.45 27.90
N GLY A 225 34.51 3.59 27.84
CA GLY A 225 34.44 2.43 26.94
C GLY A 225 35.35 1.26 27.31
N ARG A 226 36.08 1.31 28.43
CA ARG A 226 37.12 0.33 28.78
C ARG A 226 36.87 -0.42 30.07
N ARG A 227 36.38 0.29 31.11
CA ARG A 227 36.17 -0.29 32.44
C ARG A 227 34.70 -0.42 32.76
N TRP A 228 34.34 -1.48 33.48
CA TRP A 228 33.03 -1.65 34.07
C TRP A 228 33.08 -1.42 35.58
N ASP A 229 32.21 -0.55 36.07
CA ASP A 229 31.95 -0.36 37.50
C ASP A 229 30.55 -0.90 37.81
N LEU A 230 30.45 -1.73 38.85
CA LEU A 230 29.18 -2.33 39.29
C LEU A 230 28.68 -1.62 40.53
N HIS A 231 27.44 -1.13 40.49
CA HIS A 231 26.77 -0.54 41.63
C HIS A 231 25.81 -1.56 42.23
N ILE A 232 26.08 -1.95 43.47
CA ILE A 232 25.32 -2.96 44.21
C ILE A 232 24.20 -2.29 45.02
N ASP A 233 23.16 -3.05 45.34
CA ASP A 233 22.04 -2.65 46.20
C ASP A 233 22.41 -1.99 47.53
N ASN A 234 23.54 -2.39 48.13
CA ASN A 234 24.08 -1.90 49.39
C ASN A 234 24.92 -0.62 49.26
N GLY A 235 24.96 0.01 48.08
CA GLY A 235 25.70 1.24 47.81
C GLY A 235 27.20 1.04 47.56
N VAL A 236 27.69 -0.21 47.56
CA VAL A 236 29.09 -0.51 47.23
C VAL A 236 29.29 -0.43 45.72
N VAL A 237 30.39 0.19 45.31
CA VAL A 237 30.84 0.26 43.91
C VAL A 237 32.04 -0.65 43.73
N LEU A 238 31.88 -1.72 42.95
CA LEU A 238 32.97 -2.59 42.54
C LEU A 238 33.59 -2.06 41.25
N LYS A 239 34.86 -1.67 41.30
CA LYS A 239 35.62 -1.25 40.12
C LYS A 239 36.34 -2.45 39.54
N LEU A 240 35.99 -2.85 38.34
CA LEU A 240 36.67 -3.97 37.67
C LEU A 240 37.94 -3.47 36.98
N PRO A 241 38.97 -4.33 36.79
CA PRO A 241 40.15 -3.96 36.03
C PRO A 241 39.81 -3.76 34.54
N GLU A 242 40.63 -2.98 33.84
CA GLU A 242 40.56 -2.88 32.38
C GLU A 242 40.93 -4.24 31.77
N THR A 243 40.17 -4.66 30.76
CA THR A 243 40.43 -5.88 29.97
C THR A 243 41.08 -5.53 28.65
#